data_AF-A0A4U5P6R9-F1
#
_entry.id   AF-A0A4U5P6R9-F1
#
_cell.length_a   1.000
_cell.length_b   1.000
_cell.length_c   1.000
_cell.angle_alpha   90.00
_cell.angle_beta   90.00
_cell.angle_gamma   90.00
#
_symmetry.space_group_name_H-M   'P 1'
#
loop_
_entity.id
_entity.type
_entity.pdbx_description
1 polymer ?
#
loop_
_entity_poly.entity_id
_entity_poly.type
_entity_poly.pdbx_seq_one_letter_code
_entity_poly.pdbx_strand_id
1 'polypeptide(L)'
;MTKTVRSELQRQHKIQIIGDSNLGSVCFKVKFKDSEDSNRLTLLLCDRISEIRKVHASEIRVKKENIIRVAVGAQRTTEEDVREMCRRIKVALNGFMAEYH
;
A
#
# COMPACT_ATOMS: atom_id res chain seq x y z
N MET A 1 -7.45 8.34 -10.93
CA MET A 1 -7.37 7.16 -10.04
C MET A 1 -6.00 6.95 -9.39
N THR A 2 -4.92 6.64 -10.11
CA THR A 2 -3.58 6.43 -9.49
C THR A 2 -3.06 7.64 -8.73
N LYS A 3 -3.26 8.85 -9.27
CA LYS A 3 -2.94 10.11 -8.58
C LYS A 3 -3.65 10.21 -7.22
N THR A 4 -4.94 9.86 -7.16
CA THR A 4 -5.75 9.84 -5.94
C THR A 4 -5.16 8.87 -4.92
N VAL A 5 -4.85 7.64 -5.31
CA VAL A 5 -4.20 6.64 -4.43
C VAL A 5 -2.88 7.17 -3.88
N ARG A 6 -2.03 7.69 -4.77
CA ARG A 6 -0.73 8.26 -4.38
C ARG A 6 -0.92 9.38 -3.36
N SER A 7 -1.80 10.33 -3.62
CA SER A 7 -2.06 11.45 -2.71
C SER A 7 -2.58 10.99 -1.34
N GLU A 8 -3.51 10.03 -1.29
CA GLU A 8 -4.05 9.52 -0.02
C GLU A 8 -3.00 8.74 0.79
N LEU A 9 -2.21 7.88 0.14
CA LEU A 9 -1.17 7.09 0.80
C LEU A 9 0.04 7.94 1.19
N GLN A 10 0.43 8.93 0.38
CA GLN A 10 1.55 9.81 0.67
C GLN A 10 1.29 10.73 1.87
N ARG A 11 0.02 11.01 2.22
CA ARG A 11 -0.34 11.68 3.47
C ARG A 11 -0.03 10.84 4.72
N GLN A 12 0.16 9.53 4.57
CA GLN A 12 0.58 8.67 5.68
C GLN A 12 2.10 8.77 5.84
N HIS A 13 2.55 9.44 6.89
CA HIS A 13 3.99 9.67 7.16
C HIS A 13 4.82 8.38 7.29
N LYS A 14 4.17 7.25 7.62
CA LYS A 14 4.76 5.91 7.72
C LYS A 14 4.85 5.18 6.38
N ILE A 15 4.35 5.74 5.28
CA ILE A 15 4.46 5.14 3.94
C ILE A 15 5.55 5.85 3.14
N GLN A 16 6.28 5.07 2.36
CA GLN A 16 7.12 5.55 1.26
C GLN A 16 6.53 5.08 -0.07
N ILE A 17 6.18 6.01 -0.94
CA ILE A 17 5.83 5.69 -2.33
C ILE A 17 7.12 5.32 -3.08
N ILE A 18 7.09 4.22 -3.83
CA ILE A 18 8.24 3.73 -4.60
C ILE A 18 7.98 3.94 -6.09
N GLY A 19 8.86 4.69 -6.73
CA GLY A 19 8.82 4.97 -8.17
C GLY A 19 7.63 5.83 -8.62
N ASP A 20 7.45 5.85 -9.94
CA ASP A 20 6.35 6.57 -10.58
C ASP A 20 5.10 5.71 -10.70
N SER A 21 3.94 6.36 -10.55
CA SER A 21 2.64 5.71 -10.60
C SER A 21 2.20 5.52 -12.05
N ASN A 22 2.80 4.55 -12.72
CA ASN A 22 2.53 4.23 -14.13
C ASN A 22 1.55 3.04 -14.25
N LEU A 23 0.84 2.97 -15.39
CA LEU A 23 0.04 1.82 -15.79
C LEU A 23 -1.06 1.40 -14.79
N GLY A 24 -1.72 2.37 -14.13
CA GLY A 24 -2.86 2.05 -13.27
C GLY A 24 -2.50 1.41 -11.93
N SER A 25 -1.25 1.50 -11.48
CA SER A 25 -0.82 0.94 -10.20
C SER A 25 -0.03 1.93 -9.34
N VAL A 26 0.02 1.67 -8.03
CA VAL A 26 0.85 2.41 -7.06
C VAL A 26 1.64 1.40 -6.24
N CYS A 27 2.94 1.65 -6.13
CA CYS A 27 3.88 0.86 -5.34
C CYS A 27 4.29 1.64 -4.10
N PHE A 28 4.31 0.98 -2.94
CA PHE A 28 4.72 1.60 -1.69
C PHE A 28 5.28 0.59 -0.68
N LYS A 29 6.00 1.09 0.32
CA LYS A 29 6.48 0.29 1.46
C LYS A 29 6.28 1.05 2.77
N VAL A 30 6.38 0.34 3.90
CA VAL A 30 6.29 0.94 5.23
C VAL A 30 7.67 1.44 5.67
N LYS A 31 7.74 2.65 6.22
CA LYS A 31 8.94 3.24 6.80
C LYS A 31 9.08 2.80 8.25
N PHE A 32 10.12 2.03 8.54
CA PHE A 32 10.59 1.73 9.89
C PHE A 32 12.03 2.21 10.07
N LYS A 33 12.49 2.31 11.34
CA LYS A 33 13.84 2.77 11.66
C LYS A 33 14.89 1.80 11.11
N ASP A 34 14.61 0.50 11.18
CA ASP A 34 15.45 -0.56 10.62
C ASP A 34 14.94 -1.00 9.24
N SER A 35 15.87 -1.19 8.30
CA SER A 35 15.56 -1.60 6.92
C SER A 35 15.12 -3.06 6.78
N GLU A 36 15.62 -3.96 7.63
CA GLU A 36 15.24 -5.36 7.65
C GLU A 36 13.83 -5.50 8.21
N ASP A 37 13.51 -4.77 9.29
CA ASP A 37 12.15 -4.67 9.80
C ASP A 37 11.21 -4.04 8.79
N SER A 38 11.63 -2.98 8.09
CA SER A 38 10.83 -2.36 7.02
C SER A 38 10.44 -3.38 5.94
N ASN A 39 11.38 -4.23 5.51
CA ASN A 39 11.11 -5.28 4.53
C ASN A 39 10.16 -6.36 5.05
N ARG A 40 10.41 -6.88 6.25
CA ARG A 40 9.56 -7.92 6.86
C ARG A 40 8.15 -7.40 7.14
N LEU A 41 8.02 -6.23 7.75
CA LEU A 41 6.74 -5.63 8.12
C LEU A 41 5.93 -5.19 6.89
N THR A 42 6.61 -4.84 5.78
CA THR A 42 5.92 -4.58 4.52
C THR A 42 5.23 -5.83 3.97
N LEU A 43 5.80 -7.03 4.14
CA LEU A 43 5.12 -8.28 3.76
C LEU A 43 3.89 -8.55 4.61
N LEU A 44 4.04 -8.45 5.93
CA LEU A 44 2.92 -8.68 6.85
C LEU A 44 1.77 -7.69 6.62
N LEU A 45 2.09 -6.42 6.31
CA LEU A 45 1.08 -5.46 5.91
C LEU A 45 0.42 -5.83 4.57
N CYS A 46 1.18 -6.37 3.61
CA CYS A 46 0.62 -6.83 2.33
C CYS A 46 -0.43 -7.93 2.54
N ASP A 47 -0.13 -8.90 3.41
CA ASP A 47 -1.07 -9.97 3.76
C ASP A 47 -2.32 -9.41 4.43
N ARG A 48 -2.15 -8.53 5.43
CA ARG A 48 -3.25 -7.84 6.11
C ARG A 48 -4.14 -7.05 5.14
N ILE A 49 -3.54 -6.35 4.16
CA ILE A 49 -4.30 -5.62 3.14
C ILE A 49 -5.04 -6.60 2.21
N SER A 50 -4.42 -7.73 1.86
CA SER A 50 -5.02 -8.73 0.98
C SER A 50 -6.22 -9.45 1.60
N GLU A 51 -6.28 -9.53 2.93
CA GLU A 51 -7.46 -10.01 3.67
C GLU A 51 -8.65 -9.04 3.58
N ILE A 52 -8.42 -7.77 3.24
CA ILE A 52 -9.48 -6.80 3.02
C ILE A 52 -10.18 -7.15 1.71
N ARG A 53 -11.26 -7.93 1.81
CA ARG A 53 -12.18 -8.17 0.69
C ARG A 53 -12.47 -6.81 0.01
N LYS A 54 -12.14 -6.71 -1.30
CA LYS A 54 -12.18 -5.51 -2.19
C LYS A 54 -10.85 -4.83 -2.50
N VAL A 55 -9.73 -5.25 -1.91
CA VAL A 55 -8.41 -4.73 -2.28
C VAL A 55 -7.55 -5.87 -2.81
N HIS A 56 -7.03 -5.72 -4.03
CA HIS A 56 -5.98 -6.61 -4.52
C HIS A 56 -4.62 -5.93 -4.34
N ALA A 57 -3.90 -6.36 -3.31
CA ALA A 57 -2.51 -6.02 -3.08
C ALA A 57 -1.63 -7.20 -3.48
N SER A 58 -0.44 -6.91 -3.99
CA SER A 58 0.54 -7.92 -4.37
C SER A 58 1.90 -7.51 -3.85
N GLU A 59 2.64 -8.47 -3.31
CA GLU A 59 4.05 -8.30 -3.00
C GLU A 59 4.86 -8.20 -4.30
N ILE A 60 5.85 -7.31 -4.30
CA ILE A 60 6.91 -7.25 -5.30
C ILE A 60 8.25 -7.11 -4.58
N ARG A 61 9.27 -7.82 -5.05
CA ARG A 61 10.65 -7.64 -4.60
C ARG A 61 11.48 -6.90 -5.65
N VAL A 62 12.01 -5.72 -5.31
CA VAL A 62 12.87 -4.92 -6.20
C VAL A 62 14.17 -4.59 -5.48
N LYS A 63 15.33 -4.94 -6.07
CA LYS A 63 16.66 -4.66 -5.48
C LYS A 63 16.78 -5.10 -4.00
N LYS A 64 16.20 -6.25 -3.65
CA LYS A 64 16.11 -6.81 -2.28
C LYS A 64 15.18 -6.07 -1.31
N GLU A 65 14.38 -5.11 -1.78
CA GLU A 65 13.32 -4.50 -1.00
C GLU A 65 11.96 -5.12 -1.31
N ASN A 66 11.18 -5.38 -0.26
CA ASN A 66 9.79 -5.80 -0.37
C ASN A 66 8.91 -4.57 -0.51
N ILE A 67 7.96 -4.62 -1.45
CA ILE A 67 7.10 -3.51 -1.84
C ILE A 67 5.69 -4.05 -2.02
N ILE A 68 4.70 -3.25 -1.64
CA ILE A 68 3.28 -3.53 -1.91
C ILE A 68 2.90 -2.80 -3.20
N ARG A 69 2.34 -3.52 -4.16
CA ARG A 69 1.67 -2.95 -5.33
C ARG A 69 0.16 -3.09 -5.21
N VAL A 70 -0.54 -1.98 -5.39
CA VAL A 70 -1.99 -1.93 -5.51
C VAL A 70 -2.35 -1.47 -6.92
N ALA A 71 -3.16 -2.29 -7.62
CA ALA A 71 -3.64 -1.98 -8.96
C ALA A 71 -5.06 -1.42 -8.90
N VAL A 72 -5.29 -0.30 -9.59
CA VAL A 72 -6.58 0.41 -9.68
C VAL A 72 -7.02 0.62 -11.13
N GLY A 73 -6.47 -0.17 -12.05
CA GLY A 73 -6.66 -0.04 -13.50
C GLY A 73 -7.81 -0.88 -14.07
N ALA A 74 -8.61 -1.57 -13.25
CA ALA A 74 -9.70 -2.38 -13.79
C ALA A 74 -10.80 -1.50 -14.40
N GLN A 75 -11.34 -1.91 -15.55
CA GLN A 75 -12.26 -1.08 -16.35
C GLN A 75 -13.53 -0.62 -15.59
N ARG A 76 -13.98 -1.41 -14.60
CA ARG A 76 -15.16 -1.11 -13.79
C ARG A 76 -14.85 -0.39 -12.49
N THR A 77 -13.59 -0.08 -12.19
CA THR A 77 -13.20 0.64 -10.97
C THR A 77 -13.59 2.10 -11.09
N THR A 78 -14.36 2.59 -10.11
CA THR A 78 -14.75 4.00 -10.00
C THR A 78 -13.81 4.78 -9.07
N GLU A 79 -13.91 6.11 -9.05
CA GLU A 79 -13.18 6.91 -8.06
C GLU A 79 -13.63 6.63 -6.62
N GLU A 80 -14.90 6.31 -6.40
CA GLU A 80 -15.44 5.98 -5.08
C GLU A 80 -14.84 4.68 -4.55
N ASP A 81 -14.73 3.66 -5.40
CA ASP A 81 -14.03 2.41 -5.07
C ASP A 81 -12.58 2.66 -4.66
N VAL A 82 -11.90 3.55 -5.39
CA VAL A 82 -10.52 3.94 -5.09
C VAL A 82 -10.42 4.65 -3.73
N ARG A 83 -11.35 5.56 -3.41
CA ARG A 83 -11.37 6.26 -2.11
C ARG A 83 -11.64 5.30 -0.96
N GLU A 84 -12.60 4.39 -1.13
CA GLU A 84 -12.92 3.36 -0.14
C GLU A 84 -11.75 2.38 0.06
N MET A 85 -11.08 1.99 -1.01
CA MET A 85 -9.85 1.19 -0.95
C MET A 85 -8.76 1.90 -0.14
N CYS A 86 -8.49 3.18 -0.42
CA CYS A 86 -7.53 3.98 0.34
C CYS A 86 -7.90 4.08 1.82
N ARG A 87 -9.19 4.27 2.13
CA ARG A 87 -9.69 4.31 3.52
C ARG A 87 -9.42 2.99 4.24
N ARG A 88 -9.67 1.86 3.59
CA ARG A 88 -9.41 0.52 4.15
C ARG A 88 -7.93 0.25 4.37
N ILE A 89 -7.08 0.60 3.40
CA ILE A 89 -5.62 0.49 3.53
C ILE A 89 -5.14 1.34 4.72
N LYS A 90 -5.67 2.55 4.89
CA LYS A 90 -5.32 3.42 6.02
C LYS A 90 -5.71 2.81 7.36
N VAL A 91 -6.90 2.22 7.47
CA VAL A 91 -7.33 1.54 8.71
C VAL A 91 -6.41 0.36 9.03
N ALA A 92 -6.12 -0.48 8.03
CA ALA A 92 -5.21 -1.61 8.20
C ALA A 92 -3.79 -1.16 8.58
N LEU A 93 -3.26 -0.12 7.91
CA LEU A 93 -1.98 0.48 8.27
C LEU A 93 -1.99 0.96 9.72
N ASN A 94 -2.98 1.73 10.14
CA ASN A 94 -3.01 2.29 11.49
C ASN A 94 -3.10 1.20 12.57
N GLY A 95 -3.94 0.18 12.36
CA GLY A 95 -4.02 -0.97 13.27
C GLY A 95 -2.70 -1.74 13.33
N PHE A 96 -2.14 -2.05 12.16
CA PHE A 96 -0.84 -2.70 12.05
C PHE A 96 0.25 -1.89 12.75
N MET A 97 0.35 -0.59 12.50
CA MET A 97 1.35 0.24 13.16
C MET A 97 1.19 0.28 14.67
N ALA A 98 -0.04 0.19 15.22
CA ALA A 98 -0.26 0.15 16.66
C ALA A 98 0.17 -1.19 17.30
N GLU A 99 0.21 -2.28 16.54
CA GLU A 99 0.68 -3.59 17.00
C GLU A 99 2.22 -3.71 17.03
N TYR A 100 2.91 -2.92 16.19
CA TYR A 100 4.36 -2.99 16.00
C TYR A 100 5.10 -1.68 16.37
N HIS A 101 4.45 -0.79 17.13
CA HIS A 101 5.04 0.41 17.76
C HIS A 101 5.14 0.28 19.27
#